data_AF-A0A9X2EDU8-F1
#
_entry.id   AF-A0A9X2EDU8-F1
#
_cell.length_a   1.000
_cell.length_b   1.000
_cell.length_c   1.000
_cell.angle_alpha   90.00
_cell.angle_beta   90.00
_cell.angle_gamma   90.00
#
_symmetry.space_group_name_H-M   'P 1'
#
loop_
_entity.id
_entity.type
_entity.pdbx_description
1 polymer ?
#
loop_
_entity_poly.entity_id
_entity_poly.type
_entity_poly.pdbx_seq_one_letter_code
_entity_poly.pdbx_strand_id
1 'polypeptide(L)' 'MVEMSEAERLQDLRRRAAAAGVPGSAEMTPDELREALGKMAKGADAETAKREAVEQ' A
#
# COMPACT_ATOMS: atom_id res chain seq x y z
N MET A 1 2.04 24.91 9.12
CA MET A 1 1.43 23.60 8.78
C MET A 1 2.59 22.66 8.56
N VAL A 2 2.69 21.56 9.31
CA VAL A 2 3.78 20.60 9.07
C VAL A 2 3.38 19.84 7.82
N GLU A 3 4.03 20.14 6.70
CA GLU A 3 3.89 19.32 5.51
C GLU A 3 4.42 17.93 5.87
N MET A 4 3.53 16.95 5.97
CA MET A 4 3.95 15.56 6.07
C MET A 4 4.86 15.28 4.89
N SER A 5 6.12 14.97 5.20
CA SER A 5 7.12 14.67 4.19
C SER A 5 6.66 13.46 3.37
N GLU A 6 7.11 13.34 2.13
CA GLU A 6 6.79 12.17 1.28
C GLU A 6 7.17 10.85 1.96
N ALA A 7 8.22 10.86 2.78
CA ALA A 7 8.62 9.74 3.63
C ALA A 7 7.56 9.35 4.69
N GLU A 8 6.89 10.33 5.32
CA GLU A 8 5.81 10.06 6.28
C GLU A 8 4.57 9.50 5.58
N ARG A 9 4.22 10.03 4.40
CA ARG A 9 3.10 9.49 3.60
C ARG A 9 3.38 8.05 3.17
N LEU A 10 4.61 7.75 2.78
CA LEU A 10 5.02 6.40 2.45
C LEU A 10 4.94 5.48 3.69
N GLN A 11 5.42 5.92 4.85
CA GLN A 11 5.27 5.15 6.08
C GLN A 11 3.79 4.90 6.45
N ASP A 12 2.93 5.89 6.30
CA ASP A 12 1.49 5.74 6.54
C ASP A 12 0.87 4.69 5.60
N LEU A 13 1.17 4.79 4.31
CA LEU A 13 0.72 3.82 3.31
C LEU A 13 1.19 2.40 3.64
N ARG A 14 2.47 2.24 4.01
CA ARG A 14 3.03 0.95 4.45
C ARG A 14 2.31 0.41 5.67
N ARG A 15 2.04 1.27 6.65
CA ARG A 15 1.33 0.91 7.88
C ARG A 15 -0.10 0.46 7.58
N ARG A 16 -0.81 1.18 6.71
CA ARG A 16 -2.18 0.85 6.30
C ARG A 16 -2.23 -0.45 5.52
N ALA A 17 -1.30 -0.65 4.59
CA ALA A 17 -1.23 -1.88 3.81
C ALA A 17 -0.86 -3.08 4.70
N ALA A 18 0.07 -2.92 5.64
CA ALA A 18 0.38 -3.94 6.63
C ALA A 18 -0.81 -4.24 7.56
N ALA A 19 -1.55 -3.23 8.00
CA ALA A 19 -2.77 -3.40 8.79
C ALA A 19 -3.90 -4.08 8.01
N ALA A 20 -3.97 -3.86 6.70
CA ALA A 20 -4.89 -4.55 5.80
C ALA A 20 -4.43 -6.00 5.51
N GLY A 21 -3.20 -6.36 5.84
CA GLY A 21 -2.64 -7.70 5.62
C GLY A 21 -1.92 -7.87 4.28
N VAL A 22 -1.57 -6.78 3.56
CA VAL A 22 -0.81 -6.84 2.30
C VAL A 22 0.61 -7.35 2.57
N PRO A 23 0.97 -8.55 2.09
CA PRO A 23 2.30 -9.08 2.30
C PRO A 23 3.31 -8.31 1.44
N GLY A 24 4.47 -7.97 2.00
CA GLY A 24 5.50 -7.21 1.28
C GLY A 24 5.26 -5.69 1.23
N SER A 25 4.28 -5.16 1.96
CA SER A 25 4.02 -3.71 2.07
C SER A 25 5.27 -2.88 2.38
N ALA A 26 6.19 -3.41 3.19
CA ALA A 26 7.41 -2.72 3.59
C ALA A 26 8.40 -2.49 2.44
N GLU A 27 8.34 -3.31 1.39
CA GLU A 27 9.23 -3.28 0.22
C GLU A 27 8.60 -2.54 -0.96
N MET A 28 7.27 -2.35 -0.93
CA MET A 28 6.52 -1.65 -1.97
C MET A 28 6.76 -0.13 -1.94
N THR A 29 6.67 0.47 -3.12
CA THR A 29 6.66 1.90 -3.41
C THR A 29 5.32 2.54 -3.01
N PRO A 30 5.26 3.88 -2.86
CA PRO A 30 4.01 4.56 -2.51
C PRO A 30 2.87 4.31 -3.50
N ASP A 31 3.17 4.22 -4.80
CA ASP A 31 2.18 3.96 -5.83
C ASP A 31 1.63 2.53 -5.74
N GLU A 32 2.51 1.53 -5.62
CA GLU A 32 2.11 0.13 -5.43
C GLU A 32 1.24 -0.05 -4.16
N LEU A 33 1.60 0.60 -3.05
CA LEU A 33 0.82 0.55 -1.82
C LEU A 33 -0.57 1.16 -1.99
N ARG A 34 -0.64 2.30 -2.68
CA ARG A 34 -1.91 2.99 -2.93
C ARG A 34 -2.82 2.15 -3.80
N GLU A 35 -2.24 1.47 -4.79
CA GLU A 35 -2.98 0.58 -5.67
C GLU A 35 -3.47 -0.67 -4.94
N ALA A 36 -2.59 -1.35 -4.20
CA ALA A 36 -2.95 -2.50 -3.37
C ALA A 36 -4.08 -2.16 -2.39
N LEU A 37 -3.95 -1.04 -1.66
CA LEU A 37 -4.99 -0.56 -0.76
C LEU A 37 -6.31 -0.25 -1.50
N GLY A 38 -6.23 0.31 -2.70
CA GLY A 38 -7.40 0.58 -3.55
C GLY A 38 -8.09 -0.69 -4.03
N LYS A 39 -7.33 -1.76 -4.32
CA LYS A 39 -7.85 -3.07 -4.72
C LYS A 39 -8.50 -3.79 -3.53
N MET A 40 -7.88 -3.74 -2.35
CA MET A 40 -8.48 -4.29 -1.13
C MET A 40 -9.77 -3.57 -0.75
N ALA A 41 -9.83 -2.24 -0.92
CA ALA A 41 -11.06 -1.49 -0.71
C ALA A 41 -12.20 -1.89 -1.68
N LYS A 42 -11.86 -2.47 -2.85
CA LYS A 42 -12.81 -3.05 -3.81
C LYS A 42 -13.18 -4.50 -3.50
N GLY A 43 -12.61 -5.10 -2.46
CA GLY A 43 -12.86 -6.49 -2.04
C GLY A 43 -11.85 -7.51 -2.59
N ALA A 44 -10.72 -7.08 -3.16
CA ALA A 44 -9.66 -8.01 -3.54
C ALA A 44 -8.90 -8.51 -2.30
N ASP A 45 -8.51 -9.78 -2.32
CA ASP A 45 -7.67 -10.37 -1.28
C ASP A 45 -6.26 -9.75 -1.28
N ALA A 46 -5.60 -9.80 -0.13
CA ALA A 46 -4.29 -9.17 0.07
C ALA A 46 -3.20 -9.67 -0.89
N GLU A 47 -3.21 -10.96 -1.25
CA GLU A 47 -2.29 -11.53 -2.23
C GLU A 47 -2.56 -11.00 -3.65
N THR A 48 -3.82 -10.96 -4.07
CA THR A 48 -4.23 -10.42 -5.38
C THR A 48 -3.89 -8.94 -5.47
N ALA A 49 -4.20 -8.18 -4.43
CA ALA A 49 -3.90 -6.76 -4.35
C ALA A 49 -2.39 -6.48 -4.45
N LYS A 50 -1.54 -7.29 -3.79
CA LYS A 50 -0.08 -7.21 -3.93
C LYS A 50 0.34 -7.54 -5.35
N ARG A 51 -0.09 -8.68 -5.89
CA ARG A 51 0.34 -9.18 -7.19
C ARG A 51 0.02 -8.18 -8.30
N GLU A 52 -1.21 -7.65 -8.29
CA GLU A 52 -1.62 -6.64 -9.27
C GLU A 52 -0.89 -5.30 -9.08
N ALA A 53 -0.63 -4.90 -7.83
CA ALA A 53 0.09 -3.66 -7.57
C ALA A 53 1.54 -3.69 -8.05
N VAL A 54 2.23 -4.83 -7.94
CA VAL A 54 3.65 -4.99 -8.30
C VAL A 54 3.85 -5.36 -9.79
N GLU A 55 2.81 -5.87 -10.48
CA GLU A 55 2.88 -6.25 -11.90
C GLU A 55 2.55 -5.11 -12.90
N GLN A 56 2.37 -3.86 -12.43
CA GLN A 56 2.09 -2.70 -13.30
C GLN A 56 3.34 -1.99 -13.83
#